data_AF-A0A7J6TRI7-F1
#
_entry.id   AF-A0A7J6TRI7-F1
#
_cell.length_a   1.000
_cell.length_b   1.000
_cell.length_c   1.000
_cell.angle_alpha   90.00
_cell.angle_beta   90.00
_cell.angle_gamma   90.00
#
_symmetry.space_group_name_H-M   'P 1'
#
loop_
_entity.id
_entity.type
_entity.pdbx_description
1 polymer ?
#
loop_
_entity_poly.entity_id
_entity_poly.type
_entity_poly.pdbx_seq_one_letter_code
_entity_poly.pdbx_strand_id
1 'polypeptide(L)'
;AHEAQLEGYKMHRTNEATGFPSVITIFSAPNYCDVYNNKGAVLRFENNTLNILQFNYSKHPYHLPNFMDVFAWSMPFVAEKITEMLFYVLNPQNESGDYARVPDVADEDLPQLPEADLEQLKVARLSSLSEEQNKSVSLAARLHQHMMAEGAKVIEQSREAEASGKAISKEKADRMRKKIQTVSRMMLMFKTLREENETIISLKGVCP
;
A
#
# COMPACT_ATOMS: atom_id res chain seq x y z
N ALA A 1 -3.76 36.70 -10.83
CA ALA A 1 -3.89 35.28 -10.43
C ALA A 1 -2.60 34.60 -10.83
N HIS A 2 -1.83 34.09 -9.86
CA HIS A 2 -0.59 33.33 -10.11
C HIS A 2 -0.13 32.68 -8.80
N GLU A 3 -0.26 33.41 -7.69
CA GLU A 3 0.10 32.95 -6.34
C GLU A 3 -1.15 32.56 -5.55
N ALA A 4 -1.10 31.40 -4.88
CA ALA A 4 -2.15 30.96 -3.96
C ALA A 4 -2.26 31.93 -2.77
N GLN A 5 -3.50 32.23 -2.34
CA GLN A 5 -3.77 33.13 -1.22
C GLN A 5 -4.70 32.43 -0.22
N LEU A 6 -4.39 32.51 1.08
CA LEU A 6 -5.18 31.86 2.14
C LEU A 6 -6.65 32.29 2.13
N GLU A 7 -6.91 33.59 1.95
CA GLU A 7 -8.26 34.15 1.88
C GLU A 7 -8.83 34.20 0.45
N GLY A 8 -8.11 33.65 -0.54
CA GLY A 8 -8.49 33.74 -1.95
C GLY A 8 -8.21 35.10 -2.60
N TYR A 9 -7.74 36.10 -1.84
CA TYR A 9 -7.30 37.38 -2.39
C TYR A 9 -6.21 38.05 -1.54
N LYS A 10 -5.52 39.02 -2.14
CA LYS A 10 -4.59 39.93 -1.46
C LYS A 10 -4.57 41.29 -2.14
N MET A 11 -4.85 42.34 -1.38
CA MET A 11 -4.65 43.72 -1.81
C MET A 11 -3.21 44.12 -1.51
N HIS A 12 -2.46 44.56 -2.51
CA HIS A 12 -1.09 45.06 -2.33
C HIS A 12 -1.09 46.54 -1.94
N ARG A 13 0.10 47.14 -1.87
CA ARG A 13 0.31 48.54 -1.48
C ARG A 13 -0.69 49.47 -2.17
N THR A 14 -1.33 50.32 -1.39
CA THR A 14 -2.22 51.38 -1.87
C THR A 14 -1.42 52.51 -2.52
N ASN A 15 -1.93 53.03 -3.62
CA ASN A 15 -1.40 54.24 -4.24
C ASN A 15 -1.78 55.46 -3.38
N GLU A 16 -0.81 56.31 -3.08
CA GLU A 16 -0.98 57.49 -2.23
C GLU A 16 -1.87 58.58 -2.87
N ALA A 17 -1.89 58.66 -4.21
CA ALA A 17 -2.70 59.66 -4.92
C ALA A 17 -4.19 59.29 -5.02
N THR A 18 -4.51 57.99 -5.15
CA THR A 18 -5.88 57.52 -5.39
C THR A 18 -6.49 56.77 -4.21
N GLY A 19 -5.69 56.38 -3.21
CA GLY A 19 -6.12 55.52 -2.10
C GLY A 19 -6.44 54.08 -2.51
N PHE A 20 -6.26 53.72 -3.78
CA PHE A 20 -6.65 52.43 -4.33
C PHE A 20 -5.47 51.44 -4.37
N PRO A 21 -5.67 50.14 -4.14
CA PRO A 21 -4.60 49.13 -4.24
C PRO A 21 -3.95 49.15 -5.62
N SER A 22 -2.61 49.20 -5.67
CA SER A 22 -1.85 49.18 -6.93
C SER A 22 -1.97 47.85 -7.68
N VAL A 23 -2.02 46.75 -6.94
CA VAL A 23 -2.16 45.39 -7.47
C VAL A 23 -3.15 44.62 -6.59
N ILE A 24 -3.98 43.80 -7.20
CA ILE A 24 -4.89 42.88 -6.52
C ILE A 24 -4.57 41.47 -7.01
N THR A 25 -4.26 40.57 -6.09
CA THR A 25 -4.14 39.14 -6.36
C THR A 25 -5.46 38.46 -6.02
N ILE A 26 -6.01 37.71 -6.98
CA ILE A 26 -7.20 36.88 -6.81
C ILE A 26 -6.83 35.43 -7.07
N PHE A 27 -7.38 34.54 -6.27
CA PHE A 27 -7.20 33.10 -6.32
C PHE A 27 -8.54 32.39 -6.09
N SER A 28 -9.00 31.66 -7.10
CA SER A 28 -10.38 31.12 -7.16
C SER A 28 -10.46 29.61 -6.98
N ALA A 29 -9.36 28.94 -6.60
CA ALA A 29 -9.33 27.51 -6.31
C ALA A 29 -9.32 27.30 -4.77
N PRO A 30 -10.47 27.11 -4.12
CA PRO A 30 -10.50 26.82 -2.68
C PRO A 30 -9.91 25.43 -2.42
N ASN A 31 -9.25 25.27 -1.26
CA ASN A 31 -8.52 24.07 -0.88
C ASN A 31 -7.61 23.54 -2.00
N TYR A 32 -6.74 24.41 -2.51
CA TYR A 32 -5.85 24.08 -3.61
C TYR A 32 -5.03 22.82 -3.32
N CYS A 33 -4.94 21.94 -4.33
CA CYS A 33 -4.29 20.63 -4.25
C CYS A 33 -4.75 19.75 -3.05
N ASP A 34 -5.97 19.96 -2.54
CA ASP A 34 -6.56 19.24 -1.41
C ASP A 34 -5.83 19.37 -0.06
N VAL A 35 -4.83 20.25 0.03
CA VAL A 35 -3.96 20.39 1.22
C VAL A 35 -3.85 21.82 1.75
N TYR A 36 -4.05 22.84 0.90
CA TYR A 36 -3.80 24.23 1.29
C TYR A 36 -4.85 24.79 2.27
N ASN A 37 -6.05 24.22 2.31
CA ASN A 37 -7.17 24.69 3.14
C ASN A 37 -7.48 26.20 2.98
N ASN A 38 -7.17 26.77 1.81
CA ASN A 38 -7.44 28.17 1.50
C ASN A 38 -8.88 28.37 1.02
N LYS A 39 -9.38 29.60 1.12
CA LYS A 39 -10.63 30.03 0.47
C LYS A 39 -10.39 30.36 -1.00
N GLY A 40 -11.44 30.29 -1.79
CA GLY A 40 -11.50 30.87 -3.13
C GLY A 40 -12.13 32.25 -3.07
N ALA A 41 -11.77 33.13 -3.98
CA ALA A 41 -12.45 34.42 -4.14
C ALA A 41 -12.71 34.76 -5.61
N VAL A 42 -13.75 35.55 -5.85
CA VAL A 42 -14.05 36.21 -7.13
C VAL A 42 -14.20 37.72 -6.90
N LEU A 43 -13.81 38.50 -7.91
CA LEU A 43 -13.93 39.96 -7.89
C LEU A 43 -15.15 40.35 -8.73
N ARG A 44 -16.13 40.99 -8.09
CA ARG A 44 -17.34 41.53 -8.72
C ARG A 44 -17.21 43.05 -8.79
N PHE A 45 -17.11 43.59 -10.00
CA PHE A 45 -17.05 45.02 -10.24
C PHE A 45 -18.34 45.49 -10.91
N GLU A 46 -19.16 46.26 -10.19
CA GLU A 46 -20.43 46.78 -10.66
C GLU A 46 -20.65 48.21 -10.15
N ASN A 47 -21.19 49.10 -10.99
CA ASN A 47 -21.50 50.49 -10.63
C ASN A 47 -20.35 51.21 -9.89
N ASN A 48 -19.13 51.07 -10.42
CA ASN A 48 -17.92 51.65 -9.83
C ASN A 48 -17.58 51.16 -8.41
N THR A 49 -18.20 50.06 -7.96
CA THR A 49 -17.99 49.41 -6.67
C THR A 49 -17.31 48.06 -6.90
N LEU A 50 -16.20 47.83 -6.20
CA LEU A 50 -15.44 46.58 -6.26
C LEU A 50 -15.73 45.76 -5.01
N ASN A 51 -16.34 44.60 -5.18
CA ASN A 51 -16.64 43.65 -4.12
C ASN A 51 -15.86 42.35 -4.32
N ILE A 52 -15.28 41.82 -3.24
CA ILE A 52 -14.66 40.50 -3.25
C ILE A 52 -15.62 39.52 -2.56
N LEU A 53 -15.99 38.47 -3.28
CA LEU A 53 -16.85 37.41 -2.77
C LEU A 53 -15.98 36.17 -2.54
N GLN A 54 -15.94 35.71 -1.30
CA GLN A 54 -15.19 34.51 -0.90
C GLN A 54 -16.12 33.29 -0.88
N PHE A 55 -15.56 32.12 -1.14
CA PHE A 55 -16.26 30.84 -1.08
C PHE A 55 -15.33 29.72 -0.62
N ASN A 56 -15.93 28.68 -0.03
CA ASN A 56 -15.22 27.49 0.46
C ASN A 56 -15.22 26.38 -0.59
N TYR A 57 -14.37 25.38 -0.38
CA TYR A 57 -14.34 24.19 -1.23
C TYR A 57 -15.60 23.35 -1.04
N SER A 58 -15.90 22.53 -2.05
CA SER A 58 -16.95 21.52 -2.00
C SER A 58 -16.34 20.14 -2.17
N LYS A 59 -17.00 19.10 -1.64
CA LYS A 59 -16.53 17.72 -1.80
C LYS A 59 -16.53 17.33 -3.28
N HIS A 60 -15.47 16.69 -3.73
CA HIS A 60 -15.37 16.10 -5.06
C HIS A 60 -15.02 14.60 -4.97
N PRO A 61 -15.30 13.82 -6.03
CA PRO A 61 -14.90 12.42 -6.09
C PRO A 61 -13.38 12.24 -5.96
N TYR A 62 -12.98 11.13 -5.35
CA TYR A 62 -11.59 10.72 -5.29
C TYR A 62 -11.17 10.12 -6.64
N HIS A 63 -9.92 10.38 -7.03
CA HIS A 63 -9.28 9.78 -8.19
C HIS A 63 -7.84 9.45 -7.84
N LEU A 64 -7.33 8.38 -8.43
CA LEU A 64 -5.92 8.03 -8.27
C LEU A 64 -5.03 9.06 -8.99
N PRO A 65 -3.80 9.28 -8.50
CA PRO A 65 -2.84 10.15 -9.17
C PRO A 65 -2.67 9.78 -10.65
N ASN A 66 -2.54 10.80 -11.50
CA ASN A 66 -2.43 10.64 -12.96
C ASN A 66 -3.57 9.83 -13.60
N PHE A 67 -4.75 9.78 -12.96
CA PHE A 67 -5.90 9.00 -13.41
C PHE A 67 -5.59 7.51 -13.65
N MET A 68 -4.67 6.96 -12.85
CA MET A 68 -4.31 5.55 -12.93
C MET A 68 -5.53 4.66 -12.61
N ASP A 69 -5.69 3.56 -13.33
CA ASP A 69 -6.70 2.56 -12.97
C ASP A 69 -6.24 1.70 -11.77
N VAL A 70 -7.20 1.05 -11.11
CA VAL A 70 -6.93 0.26 -9.90
C VAL A 70 -5.99 -0.92 -10.17
N PHE A 71 -6.01 -1.50 -11.37
CA PHE A 71 -5.15 -2.64 -11.70
C PHE A 71 -3.71 -2.18 -11.91
N ALA A 72 -3.48 -1.12 -12.68
CA ALA A 72 -2.17 -0.51 -12.83
C ALA A 72 -1.59 -0.09 -11.48
N TRP A 73 -2.43 0.41 -10.57
CA TRP A 73 -2.03 0.80 -9.23
C TRP A 73 -1.71 -0.39 -8.31
N SER A 74 -2.53 -1.46 -8.32
CA SER A 74 -2.41 -2.56 -7.36
C SER A 74 -1.56 -3.74 -7.84
N MET A 75 -1.46 -3.99 -9.15
CA MET A 75 -0.78 -5.16 -9.71
C MET A 75 0.69 -5.29 -9.26
N PRO A 76 1.49 -4.20 -9.21
CA PRO A 76 2.85 -4.27 -8.70
C PRO A 76 2.91 -4.81 -7.26
N PHE A 77 2.04 -4.31 -6.38
CA PHE A 77 1.95 -4.74 -4.99
C PHE A 77 1.49 -6.20 -4.87
N VAL A 78 0.46 -6.59 -5.61
CA VAL A 78 -0.05 -7.97 -5.60
C VAL A 78 1.03 -8.95 -6.06
N ALA A 79 1.77 -8.60 -7.12
CA ALA A 79 2.86 -9.43 -7.64
C ALA A 79 4.00 -9.59 -6.61
N GLU A 80 4.37 -8.50 -5.92
CA GLU A 80 5.36 -8.53 -4.82
C GLU A 80 4.91 -9.52 -3.74
N LYS A 81 3.69 -9.36 -3.21
CA LYS A 81 3.23 -10.15 -2.06
C LYS A 81 3.01 -11.63 -2.38
N ILE A 82 2.53 -11.96 -3.57
CA ILE A 82 2.43 -13.35 -4.00
C ILE A 82 3.83 -13.97 -4.13
N THR A 83 4.77 -13.23 -4.70
CA THR A 83 6.14 -13.74 -4.91
C THR A 83 6.91 -13.87 -3.60
N GLU A 84 6.68 -12.97 -2.65
CA GLU A 84 7.19 -13.02 -1.28
C GLU A 84 6.63 -14.25 -0.54
N MET A 85 5.31 -14.47 -0.59
CA MET A 85 4.68 -15.65 0.00
C MET A 85 5.25 -16.94 -0.60
N LEU A 86 5.38 -17.03 -1.93
CA LEU A 86 5.92 -18.20 -2.60
C LEU A 86 7.39 -18.45 -2.24
N PHE A 87 8.18 -17.39 -2.05
CA PHE A 87 9.56 -17.53 -1.59
C PHE A 87 9.64 -18.23 -0.23
N TYR A 88 8.84 -17.81 0.75
CA TYR A 88 8.81 -18.43 2.08
C TYR A 88 8.28 -19.86 2.06
N VAL A 89 7.22 -20.14 1.29
CA VAL A 89 6.69 -21.51 1.15
C VAL A 89 7.72 -22.45 0.50
N LEU A 90 8.49 -21.95 -0.46
CA LEU A 90 9.45 -22.77 -1.20
C LEU A 90 10.82 -22.88 -0.52
N ASN A 91 11.10 -22.09 0.52
CA ASN A 91 12.29 -22.18 1.36
C ASN A 91 11.95 -22.77 2.75
N PRO A 92 11.74 -24.09 2.88
CA PRO A 92 11.58 -24.74 4.19
C PRO A 92 12.90 -24.86 4.98
N GLN A 93 14.04 -24.46 4.41
CA GLN A 93 15.37 -24.57 5.00
C GLN A 93 15.88 -23.19 5.41
N ASN A 94 15.38 -22.70 6.56
CA ASN A 94 16.02 -21.64 7.34
C ASN A 94 16.88 -22.23 8.49
N GLU A 95 17.36 -23.48 8.38
CA GLU A 95 18.30 -24.06 9.35
C GLU A 95 19.77 -24.07 8.86
N SER A 96 20.02 -23.94 7.56
CA SER A 96 21.38 -23.85 7.00
C SER A 96 21.60 -22.45 6.42
N GLY A 97 22.10 -21.56 7.28
CA GLY A 97 22.31 -20.15 7.01
C GLY A 97 23.42 -19.86 6.00
N ASP A 98 23.18 -20.13 4.72
CA ASP A 98 24.14 -19.81 3.65
C ASP A 98 23.53 -19.02 2.47
N TYR A 99 22.44 -18.29 2.75
CA TYR A 99 22.09 -17.14 1.92
C TYR A 99 22.70 -15.92 2.59
N ALA A 100 23.65 -15.28 1.91
CA ALA A 100 24.11 -13.95 2.26
C ALA A 100 22.88 -13.08 2.54
N ARG A 101 22.68 -12.79 3.84
CA ARG A 101 21.74 -11.80 4.36
C ARG A 101 21.99 -10.54 3.56
N VAL A 102 21.06 -10.15 2.70
CA VAL A 102 21.14 -8.85 2.03
C VAL A 102 21.04 -7.82 3.15
N PRO A 103 22.05 -6.94 3.36
CA PRO A 103 22.16 -6.16 4.59
C PRO A 103 21.12 -5.04 4.80
N ASP A 104 20.04 -4.97 4.03
CA ASP A 104 19.24 -3.74 3.91
C ASP A 104 17.74 -3.92 4.14
N VAL A 105 17.36 -4.98 4.84
CA VAL A 105 16.13 -4.96 5.63
C VAL A 105 16.56 -5.32 7.03
N ALA A 106 16.83 -4.31 7.85
CA ALA A 106 16.99 -4.54 9.27
C ALA A 106 15.70 -5.20 9.75
N ASP A 107 15.81 -6.32 10.47
CA ASP A 107 14.68 -6.97 11.13
C ASP A 107 13.94 -6.02 12.12
N GLU A 108 14.44 -4.79 12.31
CA GLU A 108 13.85 -3.71 13.10
C GLU A 108 12.64 -3.02 12.43
N ASP A 109 12.53 -3.02 11.09
CA ASP A 109 11.42 -2.33 10.38
C ASP A 109 10.21 -3.22 10.11
N LEU A 110 10.32 -4.52 10.40
CA LEU A 110 9.16 -5.40 10.47
C LEU A 110 8.45 -5.13 11.80
N PRO A 111 7.16 -4.73 11.82
CA PRO A 111 6.43 -4.64 13.07
C PRO A 111 6.52 -6.00 13.74
N GLN A 112 7.21 -6.06 14.88
CA GLN A 112 7.26 -7.26 15.71
C GLN A 112 5.80 -7.60 16.00
N LEU A 113 5.36 -8.74 15.47
CA LEU A 113 4.05 -9.27 15.82
C LEU A 113 4.04 -9.34 17.34
N PRO A 114 3.06 -8.72 18.02
CA PRO A 114 2.96 -8.82 19.45
C PRO A 114 3.06 -10.32 19.79
N GLU A 115 3.92 -10.68 20.75
CA GLU A 115 3.88 -11.99 21.39
C GLU A 115 2.57 -12.09 22.17
N ALA A 116 1.46 -12.11 21.43
CA ALA A 116 0.15 -12.36 21.94
C ALA A 116 0.16 -13.85 22.26
N ASP A 117 0.19 -14.10 23.56
CA ASP A 117 0.04 -15.40 24.19
C ASP A 117 -0.96 -16.24 23.36
N LEU A 118 -0.51 -17.38 22.83
CA LEU A 118 -1.25 -18.17 21.83
C LEU A 118 -2.67 -18.54 22.32
N GLU A 119 -2.85 -18.55 23.64
CA GLU A 119 -4.12 -18.76 24.34
C GLU A 119 -5.04 -17.53 24.28
N GLN A 120 -4.51 -16.30 24.39
CA GLN A 120 -5.30 -15.07 24.27
C GLN A 120 -5.82 -14.86 22.84
N LEU A 121 -5.03 -15.21 21.82
CA LEU A 121 -5.45 -15.19 20.42
C LEU A 121 -6.54 -16.22 20.12
N LYS A 122 -6.50 -17.42 20.73
CA LYS A 122 -7.57 -18.41 20.61
C LYS A 122 -8.87 -17.92 21.26
N VAL A 123 -8.79 -17.31 22.44
CA VAL A 123 -9.95 -16.78 23.17
C VAL A 123 -10.59 -15.59 22.44
N ALA A 124 -9.78 -14.68 21.89
CA ALA A 124 -10.27 -13.51 21.14
C ALA A 124 -10.90 -13.87 19.79
N ARG A 125 -10.46 -14.95 19.13
CA ARG A 125 -11.00 -15.39 17.83
C ARG A 125 -12.36 -16.08 17.94
N LEU A 126 -12.68 -16.64 19.10
CA LEU A 126 -13.92 -17.38 19.35
C LEU A 126 -15.08 -16.47 19.79
N SER A 127 -14.81 -15.26 20.26
CA SER A 127 -15.85 -14.32 20.75
C SER A 127 -16.48 -13.45 19.66
N SER A 128 -15.85 -13.32 18.47
CA SER A 128 -16.39 -12.52 17.36
C SER A 128 -17.25 -13.31 16.37
N LEU A 129 -17.34 -14.63 16.54
CA LEU A 129 -18.02 -15.56 15.63
C LEU A 129 -19.28 -16.14 16.29
N SER A 130 -20.32 -16.37 15.49
CA SER A 130 -21.53 -17.07 15.97
C SER A 130 -21.24 -18.51 16.37
N GLU A 131 -22.11 -19.10 17.19
CA GLU A 131 -21.92 -20.47 17.72
C GLU A 131 -21.79 -21.53 16.60
N GLU A 132 -22.50 -21.32 15.48
CA GLU A 132 -22.43 -22.18 14.30
C GLU A 132 -21.10 -22.01 13.52
N GLN A 133 -20.60 -20.78 13.42
CA GLN A 133 -19.29 -20.52 12.83
C GLN A 133 -18.17 -21.12 13.68
N ASN A 134 -18.22 -21.02 15.01
CA ASN A 134 -17.25 -21.67 15.89
C ASN A 134 -17.27 -23.20 15.76
N LYS A 135 -18.45 -23.80 15.58
CA LYS A 135 -18.57 -25.24 15.28
C LYS A 135 -17.92 -25.59 13.93
N SER A 136 -18.10 -24.76 12.89
CA SER A 136 -17.45 -24.97 11.59
C SER A 136 -15.92 -24.87 11.65
N VAL A 137 -15.37 -23.92 12.42
CA VAL A 137 -13.92 -23.76 12.59
C VAL A 137 -13.33 -24.93 13.38
N SER A 138 -14.00 -25.37 14.45
CA SER A 138 -13.55 -26.54 15.22
C SER A 138 -13.64 -27.84 14.42
N LEU A 139 -14.67 -27.99 13.59
CA LEU A 139 -14.78 -29.11 12.65
C LEU A 139 -13.65 -29.07 11.62
N ALA A 140 -13.36 -27.90 11.04
CA ALA A 140 -12.27 -27.73 10.09
C ALA A 140 -10.89 -28.03 10.71
N ALA A 141 -10.66 -27.62 11.96
CA ALA A 141 -9.43 -27.93 12.70
C ALA A 141 -9.28 -29.43 12.98
N ARG A 142 -10.36 -30.12 13.36
CA ARG A 142 -10.36 -31.58 13.55
C ARG A 142 -10.19 -32.32 12.23
N LEU A 143 -10.85 -31.86 11.17
CA LEU A 143 -10.69 -32.41 9.82
C LEU A 143 -9.23 -32.26 9.36
N HIS A 144 -8.62 -31.10 9.62
CA HIS A 144 -7.22 -30.85 9.33
C HIS A 144 -6.29 -31.79 10.11
N GLN A 145 -6.50 -31.98 11.42
CA GLN A 145 -5.73 -32.96 12.20
C GLN A 145 -5.90 -34.39 11.67
N HIS A 146 -7.12 -34.76 11.28
CA HIS A 146 -7.37 -36.08 10.71
C HIS A 146 -6.72 -36.24 9.33
N MET A 147 -6.76 -35.21 8.48
CA MET A 147 -6.07 -35.18 7.19
C MET A 147 -4.54 -35.20 7.35
N MET A 148 -4.00 -34.63 8.43
CA MET A 148 -2.56 -34.72 8.74
C MET A 148 -2.18 -36.11 9.25
N ALA A 149 -3.04 -36.76 10.04
CA ALA A 149 -2.83 -38.13 10.52
C ALA A 149 -3.02 -39.18 9.41
N GLU A 150 -4.02 -39.01 8.53
CA GLU A 150 -4.16 -39.79 7.30
C GLU A 150 -3.06 -39.47 6.30
N GLY A 151 -2.67 -38.20 6.16
CA GLY A 151 -1.55 -37.76 5.34
C GLY A 151 -0.24 -38.42 5.76
N ALA A 152 0.02 -38.59 7.07
CA ALA A 152 1.18 -39.32 7.57
C ALA A 152 1.16 -40.81 7.19
N LYS A 153 -0.01 -41.46 7.19
CA LYS A 153 -0.18 -42.85 6.72
C LYS A 153 -0.07 -42.97 5.20
N VAL A 154 -0.59 -41.98 4.47
CA VAL A 154 -0.47 -41.88 3.01
C VAL A 154 0.98 -41.60 2.61
N ILE A 155 1.76 -40.83 3.38
CA ILE A 155 3.21 -40.63 3.17
C ILE A 155 4.00 -41.94 3.35
N GLU A 156 3.60 -42.78 4.32
CA GLU A 156 4.22 -44.09 4.52
C GLU A 156 3.88 -45.07 3.37
N GLN A 157 2.64 -45.04 2.86
CA GLN A 157 2.22 -45.84 1.69
C GLN A 157 2.71 -45.27 0.34
N SER A 158 2.91 -43.95 0.23
CA SER A 158 3.42 -43.31 -0.98
C SER A 158 4.93 -43.41 -1.12
N ARG A 159 5.68 -43.71 -0.05
CA ARG A 159 7.08 -44.19 -0.17
C ARG A 159 7.18 -45.52 -0.92
N GLU A 160 6.15 -46.37 -0.86
CA GLU A 160 6.08 -47.61 -1.64
C GLU A 160 5.53 -47.37 -3.05
N ALA A 161 4.65 -46.38 -3.26
CA ALA A 161 4.08 -46.04 -4.57
C ALA A 161 4.87 -45.00 -5.40
N GLU A 162 5.83 -44.27 -4.82
CA GLU A 162 6.75 -43.35 -5.53
C GLU A 162 7.65 -44.06 -6.55
N ALA A 163 7.66 -45.40 -6.56
CA ALA A 163 8.26 -46.19 -7.63
C ALA A 163 7.47 -46.17 -8.96
N SER A 164 6.25 -45.62 -9.02
CA SER A 164 5.36 -45.77 -10.20
C SER A 164 4.71 -44.49 -10.75
N GLY A 165 4.69 -43.37 -10.03
CA GLY A 165 4.08 -42.11 -10.52
C GLY A 165 5.09 -41.12 -11.11
N LYS A 166 4.84 -40.54 -12.30
CA LYS A 166 5.70 -39.50 -12.91
C LYS A 166 5.77 -38.24 -12.04
N ALA A 167 6.73 -38.21 -11.12
CA ALA A 167 7.16 -37.01 -10.41
C ALA A 167 7.68 -35.97 -11.41
N ILE A 168 7.40 -34.68 -11.16
CA ILE A 168 8.21 -33.61 -11.78
C ILE A 168 9.65 -33.93 -11.40
N SER A 169 10.51 -34.14 -12.41
CA SER A 169 11.93 -34.42 -12.19
C SER A 169 12.47 -33.45 -11.14
N LYS A 170 13.14 -33.96 -10.12
CA LYS A 170 13.75 -33.16 -9.04
C LYS A 170 14.54 -31.97 -9.60
N GLU A 171 15.21 -32.17 -10.72
CA GLU A 171 15.94 -31.14 -11.47
C GLU A 171 15.04 -30.03 -12.05
N LYS A 172 13.79 -30.34 -12.44
CA LYS A 172 12.78 -29.34 -12.86
C LYS A 172 12.23 -28.55 -11.67
N ALA A 173 12.00 -29.20 -10.53
CA ALA A 173 11.56 -28.52 -9.31
C ALA A 173 12.64 -27.56 -8.77
N ASP A 174 13.91 -28.01 -8.76
CA ASP A 174 15.04 -27.18 -8.33
C ASP A 174 15.27 -25.98 -9.27
N ARG A 175 15.09 -26.18 -10.58
CA ARG A 175 15.11 -25.09 -11.56
C ARG A 175 14.00 -24.08 -11.32
N MET A 176 12.79 -24.53 -10.95
CA MET A 176 11.66 -23.65 -10.65
C MET A 176 11.90 -22.85 -9.37
N ARG A 177 12.39 -23.48 -8.30
CA ARG A 177 12.77 -22.81 -7.05
C ARG A 177 13.80 -21.70 -7.28
N LYS A 178 14.88 -21.99 -8.04
CA LYS A 178 15.91 -20.98 -8.38
C LYS A 178 15.32 -19.81 -9.16
N LYS A 179 14.45 -20.07 -10.14
CA LYS A 179 13.78 -19.00 -10.90
C LYS A 179 12.91 -18.11 -10.00
N ILE A 180 12.15 -18.71 -9.10
CA ILE A 180 11.29 -17.96 -8.17
C ILE A 180 12.16 -17.10 -7.26
N GLN A 181 13.24 -17.64 -6.68
CA GLN A 181 14.17 -16.87 -5.86
C GLN A 181 14.79 -15.67 -6.62
N THR A 182 15.15 -15.85 -7.89
CA THR A 182 15.65 -14.75 -8.74
C THR A 182 14.59 -13.69 -9.00
N VAL A 183 13.35 -14.10 -9.29
CA VAL A 183 12.22 -13.16 -9.52
C VAL A 183 11.88 -12.41 -8.23
N SER A 184 11.89 -13.07 -7.08
CA SER A 184 11.70 -12.41 -5.78
C SER A 184 12.73 -11.31 -5.53
N ARG A 185 14.02 -11.58 -5.79
CA ARG A 185 15.09 -10.58 -5.67
C ARG A 185 14.91 -9.41 -6.62
N MET A 186 14.50 -9.68 -7.87
CA MET A 186 14.24 -8.64 -8.86
C MET A 186 13.04 -7.76 -8.47
N MET A 187 11.98 -8.37 -7.92
CA MET A 187 10.82 -7.61 -7.43
C MET A 187 11.16 -6.71 -6.25
N LEU A 188 12.03 -7.16 -5.33
CA LEU A 188 12.53 -6.30 -4.25
C LEU A 188 13.33 -5.10 -4.79
N MET A 189 14.17 -5.29 -5.81
CA MET A 189 14.85 -4.16 -6.47
C MET A 189 13.85 -3.18 -7.12
N PHE A 190 12.81 -3.71 -7.78
CA PHE A 190 11.76 -2.86 -8.37
C PHE A 190 10.94 -2.12 -7.33
N LYS A 191 10.73 -2.71 -6.15
CA LYS A 191 10.09 -2.04 -5.03
C LYS A 191 10.89 -0.82 -4.59
N THR A 192 12.19 -0.98 -4.32
CA THR A 192 13.07 0.14 -3.95
C THR A 192 13.07 1.22 -5.04
N LEU A 193 13.21 0.85 -6.31
CA LEU A 193 13.16 1.82 -7.42
C LEU A 193 11.83 2.58 -7.49
N ARG A 194 10.72 1.92 -7.14
CA ARG A 194 9.39 2.54 -7.12
C ARG A 194 9.26 3.51 -5.95
N GLU A 195 9.69 3.10 -4.77
CA GLU A 195 9.68 3.93 -3.55
C GLU A 195 10.54 5.19 -3.74
N GLU A 196 11.75 5.04 -4.30
CA GLU A 196 12.62 6.16 -4.67
C GLU A 196 12.00 7.08 -5.72
N ASN A 197 11.25 6.52 -6.69
CA ASN A 197 10.54 7.34 -7.66
C ASN A 197 9.38 8.11 -7.01
N GLU A 198 8.66 7.49 -6.07
CA GLU A 198 7.58 8.14 -5.31
C GLU A 198 8.12 9.27 -4.41
N THR A 199 9.27 9.09 -3.76
CA THR A 199 9.93 10.16 -2.98
C THR A 199 10.45 11.30 -3.87
N ILE A 200 10.96 11.02 -5.06
CA ILE A 200 11.34 12.07 -6.02
C ILE A 200 10.11 12.89 -6.45
N ILE A 201 8.98 12.24 -6.70
CA ILE A 201 7.74 12.92 -7.08
C ILE A 201 7.22 13.78 -5.93
N SER A 202 7.26 13.27 -4.69
CA SER A 202 6.83 14.04 -3.53
C SER A 202 7.70 15.28 -3.35
N LEU A 203 9.02 15.17 -3.43
CA LEU A 203 9.94 16.31 -3.34
C LEU A 203 9.70 17.35 -4.45
N LYS A 204 9.46 16.91 -5.69
CA LYS A 204 9.13 17.81 -6.80
C LYS A 204 7.83 18.60 -6.58
N GLY A 205 6.86 18.04 -5.85
CA GLY A 205 5.60 18.70 -5.52
C GLY A 205 5.71 19.71 -4.36
N VAL A 206 6.83 19.74 -3.65
CA VAL A 206 7.06 20.62 -2.48
C VAL A 206 7.88 21.86 -2.86
N CYS A 207 8.41 21.92 -4.09
CA CYS A 207 9.08 23.13 -4.59
C CYS A 207 8.04 24.18 -5.07
N PRO A 208 8.16 25.44 -4.62
CA PRO A 208 7.30 26.54 -5.07
C PRO A 208 7.48 26.89 -6.55
#